data_AF-A0A6V7V9Q4-F1
#
_entry.id   AF-A0A6V7V9Q4-F1
#
_cell.length_a   1.000
_cell.length_b   1.000
_cell.length_c   1.000
_cell.angle_alpha   90.00
_cell.angle_beta   90.00
_cell.angle_gamma   90.00
#
_symmetry.space_group_name_H-M   'P 1'
#
loop_
_entity.id
_entity.type
_entity.pdbx_description
1 polymer ?
#
loop_
_entity_poly.entity_id
_entity_poly.type
_entity_poly.pdbx_seq_one_letter_code
_entity_poly.pdbx_strand_id
1 'polypeptide(L)'
;MKILKRGYNKSILVYAENSFRNPQGLNFLYYFEIECKFEGELDKRGNCLNIGLKNLNKNKYIEHSVMEALIYNEKNEEFKLKTVFNKIDIYGCGLVFNVKFQYVFFTQNGKQIVKRI
;
A
#
# COMPACT_ATOMS: atom_id res chain seq x y z
N MET A 1 5.01 -10.08 -11.15
CA MET A 1 4.36 -10.29 -9.83
C MET A 1 3.80 -11.70 -9.80
N LYS A 2 4.34 -12.58 -8.95
CA LYS A 2 3.88 -13.97 -8.83
C LYS A 2 2.69 -14.04 -7.87
N ILE A 3 1.52 -14.41 -8.36
CA ILE A 3 0.29 -14.54 -7.56
C ILE A 3 0.37 -15.83 -6.75
N LEU A 4 0.41 -15.74 -5.41
CA LEU A 4 0.31 -16.89 -4.52
C LEU A 4 -1.17 -17.25 -4.32
N LYS A 5 -1.61 -18.42 -4.81
CA LYS A 5 -3.00 -18.90 -4.67
C LYS A 5 -3.27 -19.72 -3.39
N ARG A 6 -2.28 -19.89 -2.51
CA ARG A 6 -2.43 -20.65 -1.25
C ARG A 6 -2.40 -19.70 -0.06
N GLY A 7 -3.24 -19.98 0.93
CA GLY A 7 -3.22 -19.27 2.21
C GLY A 7 -1.94 -19.56 3.00
N TYR A 8 -1.49 -18.57 3.77
CA TYR A 8 -0.28 -18.65 4.58
C TYR A 8 -0.56 -18.06 5.96
N ASN A 9 -0.05 -18.73 6.98
CA ASN A 9 -0.23 -18.45 8.40
C ASN A 9 1.06 -17.88 9.05
N LYS A 10 1.89 -17.20 8.26
CA LYS A 10 3.11 -16.50 8.69
C LYS A 10 3.12 -15.10 8.09
N SER A 11 3.93 -14.19 8.66
CA SER A 11 4.21 -12.90 8.05
C SER A 11 4.78 -13.09 6.64
N ILE A 12 4.16 -12.45 5.65
CA ILE A 12 4.62 -12.46 4.26
C ILE A 12 4.97 -11.04 3.87
N LEU A 13 6.03 -10.92 3.09
CA LEU A 13 6.41 -9.68 2.43
C LEU A 13 6.44 -9.92 0.93
N VAL A 14 5.59 -9.21 0.20
CA VAL A 14 5.53 -9.29 -1.27
C VAL A 14 6.15 -8.03 -1.84
N TYR A 15 7.16 -8.20 -2.67
CA TYR A 15 7.77 -7.10 -3.42
C TYR A 15 7.39 -7.22 -4.90
N ALA A 16 7.13 -6.08 -5.54
CA ALA A 16 7.08 -6.03 -6.98
C ALA A 16 8.46 -6.40 -7.55
N GLU A 17 8.48 -7.23 -8.59
CA GLU A 17 9.71 -7.68 -9.26
C GLU A 17 10.49 -6.52 -9.89
N ASN A 18 9.77 -5.48 -10.31
CA ASN A 18 10.36 -4.30 -10.93
C ASN A 18 10.52 -3.19 -9.89
N SER A 19 11.77 -2.80 -9.65
CA SER A 19 12.07 -1.57 -8.92
C SER A 19 11.87 -0.38 -9.83
N PHE A 20 11.17 0.63 -9.32
CA PHE A 20 10.95 1.86 -10.06
C PHE A 20 12.22 2.71 -10.05
N ARG A 21 12.89 2.85 -11.21
CA ARG A 21 13.99 3.82 -11.40
C ARG A 21 13.42 5.07 -12.04
N ASN A 22 13.68 6.22 -11.42
CA ASN A 22 13.18 7.54 -11.82
C ASN A 22 13.32 7.78 -13.35
N PRO A 23 12.22 7.74 -14.13
CA PRO A 23 12.27 7.92 -15.56
C PRO A 23 12.44 9.41 -15.84
N GLN A 24 13.52 9.76 -16.52
CA GLN A 24 13.76 11.13 -16.92
C GLN A 24 12.72 11.53 -17.98
N GLY A 25 11.95 12.59 -17.70
CA GLY A 25 11.13 13.28 -18.72
C GLY A 25 9.76 12.69 -19.04
N LEU A 26 9.27 11.69 -18.31
CA LEU A 26 7.95 11.08 -18.56
C LEU A 26 7.00 11.25 -17.38
N ASN A 27 5.74 11.59 -17.69
CA ASN A 27 4.65 11.48 -16.74
C ASN A 27 4.26 10.01 -16.64
N PHE A 28 4.26 9.45 -15.44
CA PHE A 28 3.91 8.05 -15.24
C PHE A 28 2.96 7.87 -14.06
N LEU A 29 2.17 6.81 -14.17
CA LEU A 29 1.34 6.28 -13.12
C LEU A 29 1.81 4.84 -12.88
N TYR A 30 2.27 4.56 -11.67
CA TYR A 30 2.43 3.19 -11.20
C TYR A 30 1.27 2.88 -10.28
N TYR A 31 0.60 1.75 -10.50
CA TYR A 31 -0.55 1.33 -9.70
C TYR A 31 -0.54 -0.19 -9.56
N PHE A 32 -0.85 -0.66 -8.36
CA PHE A 32 -1.09 -2.08 -8.11
C PHE A 32 -2.21 -2.24 -7.09
N GLU A 33 -2.86 -3.40 -7.16
CA GLU A 33 -3.90 -3.83 -6.23
C GLU A 33 -3.56 -5.18 -5.63
N ILE A 34 -4.00 -5.39 -4.40
CA ILE A 34 -3.93 -6.66 -3.69
C ILE A 34 -5.32 -6.96 -3.16
N GLU A 35 -5.90 -8.06 -3.64
CA GLU A 35 -7.09 -8.65 -3.05
C GLU A 35 -6.68 -9.45 -1.81
N CYS A 36 -7.35 -9.20 -0.70
CA CYS A 36 -7.06 -9.83 0.58
C CYS A 36 -8.32 -10.49 1.15
N LYS A 37 -8.14 -11.72 1.64
CA LYS A 37 -9.15 -12.46 2.40
C LYS A 37 -8.56 -12.81 3.76
N PHE A 38 -9.16 -12.28 4.82
CA PHE A 38 -8.78 -12.52 6.21
C PHE A 38 -9.74 -13.54 6.82
N GLU A 39 -9.19 -14.68 7.27
CA GLU A 39 -9.92 -15.75 7.94
C GLU A 39 -9.50 -15.82 9.42
N GLY A 40 -10.42 -16.25 10.29
CA GLY A 40 -10.19 -16.31 11.74
C GLY A 40 -10.59 -15.06 12.52
N GLU A 41 -10.23 -15.03 13.80
CA GLU A 41 -10.40 -13.86 14.67
C GLU A 41 -9.34 -12.82 14.33
N LEU A 42 -9.79 -11.56 14.21
CA LEU A 42 -8.91 -10.42 14.03
C LEU A 42 -8.32 -10.07 15.39
N ASP A 43 -7.14 -10.59 15.68
CA ASP A 43 -6.39 -10.15 16.85
C ASP A 43 -5.64 -8.84 16.53
N LYS A 44 -5.39 -8.03 17.56
CA LYS A 44 -4.66 -6.75 17.44
C LYS A 44 -3.14 -6.91 17.26
N ARG A 45 -2.61 -8.13 17.24
CA ARG A 45 -1.17 -8.45 17.30
C ARG A 45 -0.64 -9.24 16.09
N GLY A 46 -1.50 -9.73 15.19
CA GLY A 46 -1.17 -10.83 14.29
C GLY A 46 -1.64 -10.66 12.84
N ASN A 47 -2.61 -9.78 12.57
CA ASN A 47 -3.13 -9.58 11.21
C ASN A 47 -2.81 -8.18 10.67
N CYS A 48 -1.53 -7.80 10.60
CA CYS A 48 -1.14 -6.50 10.06
C CYS A 48 -0.93 -6.59 8.54
N LEU A 49 -1.84 -6.02 7.76
CA LEU A 49 -1.61 -5.74 6.35
C LEU A 49 -1.12 -4.30 6.19
N ASN A 50 0.14 -4.17 5.76
CA ASN A 50 0.68 -2.90 5.29
C ASN A 50 0.85 -2.98 3.77
N ILE A 51 0.37 -1.96 3.06
CA ILE A 51 0.52 -1.82 1.61
C ILE A 51 1.16 -0.47 1.31
N GLY A 52 2.15 -0.42 0.41
CA GLY A 52 2.84 0.83 0.16
C GLY A 52 4.04 0.74 -0.76
N LEU A 53 4.85 1.79 -0.72
CA LEU A 53 6.06 1.95 -1.51
C LEU A 53 7.27 2.05 -0.58
N LYS A 54 8.35 1.35 -0.94
CA LYS A 54 9.64 1.40 -0.22
C LYS A 54 10.65 2.23 -1.02
N ASN A 55 11.22 3.23 -0.38
CA ASN A 55 12.44 3.87 -0.87
C ASN A 55 13.65 3.01 -0.46
N LEU A 56 14.21 2.26 -1.42
CA LEU A 56 15.34 1.37 -1.20
C LEU A 56 16.61 2.09 -0.74
N ASN A 57 16.81 3.34 -1.17
CA ASN A 57 18.02 4.10 -0.84
C ASN A 57 18.00 4.65 0.59
N LYS A 58 16.82 5.01 1.09
CA LYS A 58 16.64 5.62 2.42
C LYS A 58 16.12 4.66 3.48
N ASN A 59 15.77 3.42 3.09
CA ASN A 59 15.07 2.45 3.91
C ASN A 59 13.82 3.05 4.60
N LYS A 60 13.04 3.82 3.82
CA LYS A 60 11.80 4.49 4.26
C LYS A 60 10.59 3.95 3.50
N TYR A 61 9.42 4.05 4.09
CA TYR A 61 8.16 3.58 3.53
C TYR A 61 7.16 4.73 3.46
N ILE A 62 6.29 4.66 2.44
CA ILE A 62 4.99 5.33 2.46
C ILE A 62 3.97 4.20 2.40
N GLU A 63 3.25 3.99 3.49
CA GLU A 63 2.43 2.78 3.65
C GLU A 63 1.12 3.02 4.39
N HIS A 64 0.09 2.29 3.97
CA HIS A 64 -1.21 2.22 4.61
C HIS A 64 -1.28 0.97 5.50
N SER A 65 -1.40 1.18 6.81
CA SER A 65 -1.73 0.16 7.82
C SER A 65 -3.24 -0.03 7.81
N VAL A 66 -3.68 -1.12 7.18
CA VAL A 66 -5.10 -1.40 6.90
C VAL A 66 -5.90 -1.61 8.18
N MET A 67 -5.33 -2.27 9.19
CA MET A 67 -6.03 -2.55 10.45
C MET A 67 -6.15 -1.33 11.35
N GLU A 68 -5.13 -0.47 11.35
CA GLU A 68 -5.12 0.73 12.19
C GLU A 68 -5.82 1.90 11.51
N ALA A 69 -6.17 1.75 10.21
CA ALA A 69 -6.67 2.82 9.36
C ALA A 69 -5.72 4.03 9.39
N LEU A 70 -4.40 3.77 9.33
CA LEU A 70 -3.35 4.78 9.39
C LEU A 70 -2.53 4.77 8.11
N ILE A 71 -2.10 5.95 7.67
CA ILE A 71 -1.03 6.07 6.69
C ILE A 71 0.20 6.67 7.34
N TYR A 72 1.35 6.07 7.06
CA TYR A 72 2.68 6.57 7.41
C TYR A 72 3.36 7.10 6.16
N ASN A 73 3.92 8.31 6.23
CA ASN A 73 4.78 8.84 5.17
C ASN A 73 6.27 8.58 5.47
N GLU A 74 7.16 9.04 4.59
CA GLU A 74 8.60 8.82 4.71
C GLU A 74 9.25 9.49 5.94
N LYS A 75 8.52 10.43 6.57
CA LYS A 75 8.91 11.13 7.80
C LYS A 75 8.33 10.49 9.06
N ASN A 76 7.62 9.36 8.92
CA ASN A 76 6.84 8.71 9.98
C ASN A 76 5.69 9.60 10.53
N GLU A 77 5.17 10.53 9.72
CA GLU A 77 3.95 11.26 10.08
C GLU A 77 2.73 10.37 9.86
N GLU A 78 1.76 10.45 10.77
CA GLU A 78 0.57 9.60 10.79
C GLU A 78 -0.67 10.34 10.29
N PHE A 79 -1.41 9.71 9.38
CA PHE A 79 -2.67 10.22 8.86
C PHE A 79 -3.79 9.22 9.14
N LYS A 80 -4.75 9.59 9.98
CA LYS A 80 -5.93 8.77 10.29
C LYS A 80 -6.92 8.78 9.14
N LEU A 81 -7.33 7.60 8.72
CA LEU A 81 -8.37 7.39 7.73
C LEU A 81 -9.70 7.09 8.40
N LYS A 82 -10.79 7.50 7.74
CA LYS A 82 -12.15 7.07 8.05
C LYS A 82 -12.53 5.87 7.17
N THR A 83 -11.69 4.84 7.16
CA THR A 83 -11.95 3.60 6.42
C THR A 83 -12.51 2.53 7.34
N VAL A 84 -13.31 1.63 6.78
CA VAL A 84 -13.85 0.47 7.49
C VAL A 84 -13.13 -0.75 6.94
N PHE A 85 -12.47 -1.51 7.81
CA PHE A 85 -11.86 -2.78 7.44
C PHE A 85 -12.92 -3.82 7.10
N ASN A 86 -12.74 -4.57 6.01
CA ASN A 86 -13.56 -5.72 5.66
C ASN A 86 -12.70 -6.98 5.56
N LYS A 87 -13.29 -8.14 5.89
CA LYS A 87 -12.60 -9.44 5.78
C LYS A 87 -12.23 -9.80 4.34
N ILE A 88 -12.93 -9.24 3.36
CA ILE A 88 -12.65 -9.38 1.94
C ILE A 88 -12.62 -7.97 1.37
N ASP A 89 -11.46 -7.56 0.87
CA ASP A 89 -11.29 -6.22 0.31
C ASP A 89 -10.14 -6.19 -0.70
N ILE A 90 -10.16 -5.17 -1.55
CA ILE A 90 -9.11 -4.90 -2.54
C ILE A 90 -8.44 -3.60 -2.15
N TYR A 91 -7.15 -3.67 -1.83
CA TYR A 91 -6.33 -2.52 -1.47
C TYR A 91 -5.41 -2.15 -2.62
N GLY A 92 -5.43 -0.90 -3.03
CA GLY A 92 -4.53 -0.39 -4.06
C GLY A 92 -3.60 0.70 -3.55
N CYS A 93 -2.45 0.80 -4.20
CA CYS A 93 -1.46 1.84 -3.98
C CYS A 93 -0.98 2.36 -5.33
N GLY A 94 -1.01 3.69 -5.48
CA GLY A 94 -0.62 4.37 -6.70
C GLY A 94 0.42 5.46 -6.45
N LEU A 95 1.39 5.55 -7.34
CA LEU A 95 2.34 6.65 -7.44
C LEU A 95 2.04 7.42 -8.71
N VAL A 96 1.63 8.67 -8.56
CA VAL A 96 1.60 9.64 -9.65
C VAL A 96 2.90 10.40 -9.63
N PHE A 97 3.55 10.46 -10.77
CA PHE A 97 4.72 11.30 -10.95
C PHE A 97 4.63 12.05 -12.25
N ASN A 98 4.73 13.35 -12.13
CA ASN A 98 4.95 14.25 -13.24
C ASN A 98 5.96 15.32 -12.80
N VAL A 99 6.46 16.10 -13.75
CA VAL A 99 7.48 17.14 -13.50
C VAL A 99 7.03 18.19 -12.48
N LYS A 100 5.71 18.38 -12.30
CA LYS A 100 5.11 19.41 -11.45
C LYS A 100 4.60 18.89 -10.10
N PHE A 101 4.21 17.62 -10.02
CA PHE A 101 3.48 17.01 -8.92
C PHE A 101 3.82 15.53 -8.83
N GLN A 102 4.18 15.11 -7.63
CA GLN A 102 4.42 13.72 -7.27
C GLN A 102 3.61 13.45 -6.03
N TYR A 103 2.81 12.39 -6.03
CA TYR A 103 2.05 12.01 -4.85
C TYR A 103 1.73 10.52 -4.85
N VAL A 104 1.56 10.00 -3.65
CA VAL A 104 1.05 8.66 -3.42
C VAL A 104 -0.44 8.76 -3.09
N PHE A 105 -1.21 7.80 -3.58
CA PHE A 105 -2.60 7.62 -3.19
C PHE A 105 -2.88 6.16 -2.90
N PHE A 106 -3.90 5.93 -2.07
CA PHE A 106 -4.37 4.61 -1.71
C PHE A 106 -5.83 4.46 -2.12
N THR A 107 -6.22 3.24 -2.46
CA THR A 107 -7.59 2.87 -2.80
C THR A 107 -8.06 1.69 -1.96
N GLN A 108 -9.37 1.61 -1.75
CA GLN A 108 -10.07 0.48 -1.16
C GLN A 108 -11.30 0.19 -2.02
N ASN A 109 -11.42 -1.02 -2.55
CA ASN A 109 -12.42 -1.41 -3.56
C ASN A 109 -12.51 -0.42 -4.73
N GLY A 110 -11.36 -0.01 -5.27
CA GLY A 110 -11.25 0.94 -6.38
C GLY A 110 -11.59 2.40 -6.03
N LYS A 111 -11.99 2.70 -4.79
CA LYS A 111 -12.28 4.07 -4.34
C LYS A 111 -11.08 4.65 -3.60
N GLN A 112 -10.68 5.86 -3.97
CA GLN A 112 -9.57 6.56 -3.34
C GLN A 112 -9.91 6.93 -1.88
N ILE A 113 -9.07 6.49 -0.93
CA ILE A 113 -9.27 6.70 0.52
C ILE A 113 -8.46 7.88 1.08
N VAL A 114 -7.46 8.35 0.33
CA VAL A 114 -6.72 9.59 0.64
C VAL A 114 -6.46 10.38 -0.63
N LYS A 115 -6.64 11.70 -0.60
CA LYS A 115 -6.50 12.53 -1.80
C LYS A 115 -5.06 12.55 -2.33
N ARG A 116 -4.07 12.86 -1.49
CA ARG A 116 -2.63 12.94 -1.86
C ARG A 116 -1.79 12.85 -0.59
N ILE A 117 -0.68 12.14 -0.68
CA ILE A 117 0.40 12.07 0.31
C ILE A 117 1.71 12.38 -0.39
#